data_AF-A0A6B2YQU1-F1
#
_entry.id   AF-A0A6B2YQU1-F1
#
_cell.length_a   1.000
_cell.length_b   1.000
_cell.length_c   1.000
_cell.angle_alpha   90.00
_cell.angle_beta   90.00
_cell.angle_gamma   90.00
#
_symmetry.space_group_name_H-M   'P 1'
#
loop_
_entity.id
_entity.type
_entity.pdbx_description
1 polymer ?
#
loop_
_entity_poly.entity_id
_entity_poly.type
_entity_poly.pdbx_seq_one_letter_code
_entity_poly.pdbx_strand_id
1 'polypeptide(L)'
;MRNRKAVTAAAFAAAAALALSACGTGDDKAGSSSVADVSAAPQDKAATVLDQPFTKPNLVLTDTHGKEYDLREVTKGKPTLIYFGYTNCPDVCPLTMSNISLAKRELPKADQDKLQVVFVTTDPERDTPASLGKWLSAQDPTFTGLTGDFPTIQAGARQIGIGIDAPKKEKDGTVVSMHGAQVIAFSPKTDEGYVLYGEDTTAEEYTKDLPKLIKGEAP
;
A
#
# COMPACT_ATOMS: atom_id res chain seq x y z
N MET A 1 -44.87 37.71 58.55
CA MET A 1 -45.29 36.91 57.37
C MET A 1 -44.13 35.98 57.01
N ARG A 2 -44.14 34.69 57.38
CA ARG A 2 -44.38 33.50 56.50
C ARG A 2 -43.68 33.65 55.12
N ASN A 3 -42.87 32.74 54.58
CA ASN A 3 -42.55 31.34 54.89
C ASN A 3 -41.31 30.88 54.08
N ARG A 4 -40.70 29.76 54.50
CA ARG A 4 -39.44 29.11 54.03
C ARG A 4 -39.54 28.34 52.70
N LYS A 5 -38.42 28.22 51.95
CA LYS A 5 -37.91 27.06 51.15
C LYS A 5 -36.36 27.27 51.01
N ALA A 6 -35.41 26.47 51.52
CA ALA A 6 -35.01 25.05 51.28
C ALA A 6 -34.64 24.83 49.79
N VAL A 7 -33.50 24.28 49.33
CA VAL A 7 -32.54 23.26 49.82
C VAL A 7 -31.17 23.43 49.08
N THR A 8 -30.12 22.92 49.70
CA THR A 8 -28.68 22.79 49.33
C THR A 8 -28.36 22.36 47.89
N ALA A 9 -27.35 23.01 47.29
CA ALA A 9 -26.70 22.62 46.03
C ALA A 9 -25.49 21.71 46.29
N ALA A 10 -25.39 20.62 45.53
CA ALA A 10 -24.34 19.63 45.63
C ALA A 10 -23.22 19.86 44.58
N ALA A 11 -21.98 19.59 45.03
CA ALA A 11 -20.81 18.99 44.37
C ALA A 11 -20.51 19.33 42.89
N PHE A 12 -19.29 19.66 42.48
CA PHE A 12 -18.06 18.87 42.67
C PHE A 12 -16.82 19.78 42.61
N ALA A 13 -15.97 19.68 43.64
CA ALA A 13 -14.52 19.86 43.51
C ALA A 13 -13.95 18.57 42.87
N ALA A 14 -12.77 18.51 42.26
CA ALA A 14 -11.58 19.24 42.61
C ALA A 14 -10.57 19.14 41.47
N ALA A 15 -9.77 20.20 41.34
CA ALA A 15 -8.40 20.11 40.88
C ALA A 15 -7.56 19.34 41.92
N ALA A 16 -6.53 18.63 41.46
CA ALA A 16 -5.15 18.85 41.92
C ALA A 16 -4.25 17.70 41.45
N ALA A 17 -3.29 18.04 40.60
CA ALA A 17 -2.03 17.31 40.55
C ALA A 17 -1.19 17.75 41.74
N LEU A 18 -0.59 16.81 42.47
CA LEU A 18 0.62 17.02 43.26
C LEU A 18 1.27 15.66 43.52
N ALA A 19 2.51 15.55 43.05
CA ALA A 19 3.40 14.43 43.31
C ALA A 19 3.87 14.44 44.77
N LEU A 20 4.08 13.25 45.35
CA LEU A 20 4.96 13.00 46.48
C LEU A 20 5.35 11.51 46.48
N SER A 21 6.65 11.26 46.31
CA SER A 21 7.24 9.95 46.57
C SER A 21 7.38 9.74 48.08
N ALA A 22 6.82 8.66 48.59
CA ALA A 22 7.13 8.12 49.91
C ALA A 22 7.07 6.58 49.85
N CYS A 23 8.20 5.94 50.15
CA CYS A 23 8.31 4.49 50.28
C CYS A 23 7.73 4.02 51.62
N GLY A 24 7.02 2.89 51.62
CA GLY A 24 6.94 2.00 52.78
C GLY A 24 5.56 1.43 53.10
N THR A 25 5.39 0.15 52.77
CA THR A 25 4.64 -0.89 53.50
C THR A 25 3.10 -0.77 53.59
N GLY A 26 2.36 -1.74 53.05
CA GLY A 26 0.94 -1.93 53.40
C GLY A 26 0.14 -2.82 52.43
N ASP A 27 -0.53 -3.82 52.99
CA ASP A 27 -1.27 -4.92 52.39
C ASP A 27 -2.59 -4.59 51.64
N ASP A 28 -2.98 -5.57 50.80
CA ASP A 28 -4.33 -6.05 50.48
C ASP A 28 -5.38 -5.22 49.70
N LYS A 29 -5.76 -5.83 48.56
CA LYS A 29 -7.10 -5.93 47.92
C LYS A 29 -7.91 -4.65 47.68
N ALA A 30 -8.11 -4.33 46.40
CA ALA A 30 -9.33 -4.69 45.67
C ALA A 30 -9.42 -4.02 44.28
N GLY A 31 -9.67 -4.84 43.25
CA GLY A 31 -10.50 -4.49 42.09
C GLY A 31 -10.01 -3.38 41.16
N SER A 32 -9.06 -3.69 40.27
CA SER A 32 -8.86 -2.91 39.04
C SER A 32 -9.51 -3.66 37.88
N SER A 33 -10.61 -3.13 37.38
CA SER A 33 -11.24 -3.55 36.14
C SER A 33 -10.29 -3.34 34.98
N SER A 34 -10.12 -4.39 34.18
CA SER A 34 -9.26 -4.46 33.00
C SER A 34 -9.42 -3.25 32.09
N VAL A 35 -8.34 -2.49 31.92
CA VAL A 35 -8.15 -1.72 30.68
C VAL A 35 -7.95 -2.78 29.60
N ALA A 36 -8.81 -2.82 28.60
CA ALA A 36 -8.65 -3.73 27.49
C ALA A 36 -7.35 -3.36 26.75
N ASP A 37 -6.30 -4.15 26.96
CA ASP A 37 -5.14 -4.18 26.08
C ASP A 37 -5.64 -4.57 24.69
N VAL A 38 -5.74 -3.59 23.78
CA VAL A 38 -5.84 -3.88 22.36
C VAL A 38 -4.45 -4.34 21.93
N SER A 39 -4.15 -5.62 22.20
CA SER A 39 -3.13 -6.33 21.45
C SER A 39 -3.66 -6.50 20.03
N ALA A 40 -3.38 -5.51 19.18
CA ALA A 40 -3.29 -5.78 17.76
C ALA A 40 -2.12 -6.75 17.61
N ALA A 41 -2.43 -8.05 17.53
CA ALA A 41 -1.45 -9.03 17.10
C ALA A 41 -0.89 -8.55 15.76
N PRO A 42 0.45 -8.59 15.55
CA PRO A 42 1.01 -8.34 14.24
C PRO A 42 0.31 -9.29 13.25
N GLN A 43 -0.24 -8.76 12.16
CA GLN A 43 -0.57 -9.62 11.03
C GLN A 43 0.76 -10.14 10.52
N ASP A 44 1.13 -11.37 10.90
CA ASP A 44 2.46 -11.98 10.70
C ASP A 44 2.88 -12.19 9.22
N LYS A 45 2.15 -11.63 8.24
CA LYS A 45 2.48 -11.73 6.82
C LYS A 45 2.21 -10.44 6.07
N ALA A 46 3.29 -9.81 5.60
CA ALA A 46 3.30 -8.73 4.60
C ALA A 46 2.52 -9.08 3.32
N ALA A 47 2.49 -10.38 3.00
CA ALA A 47 1.97 -10.93 1.77
C ALA A 47 0.74 -11.81 2.05
N THR A 48 -0.35 -11.54 1.35
CA THR A 48 -1.54 -12.40 1.33
C THR A 48 -1.52 -13.28 0.10
N VAL A 49 -1.40 -14.60 0.28
CA VAL A 49 -1.57 -15.58 -0.81
C VAL A 49 -3.07 -15.74 -1.08
N LEU A 50 -3.47 -15.63 -2.35
CA LEU A 50 -4.87 -15.65 -2.74
C LEU A 50 -5.33 -17.08 -3.02
N ASP A 51 -6.41 -17.51 -2.37
CA ASP A 51 -7.07 -18.80 -2.64
C ASP A 51 -7.70 -18.84 -4.04
N GLN A 52 -8.10 -17.67 -4.55
CA GLN A 52 -8.58 -17.48 -5.91
C GLN A 52 -7.66 -16.47 -6.62
N PRO A 53 -6.70 -16.95 -7.42
CA PRO A 53 -5.81 -16.08 -8.16
C PRO A 53 -6.58 -15.20 -9.16
N PHE A 54 -6.11 -13.97 -9.33
CA PHE A 54 -6.66 -13.05 -10.33
C PHE A 54 -6.14 -13.38 -11.72
N THR A 55 -6.99 -13.22 -12.73
CA THR A 55 -6.51 -13.16 -14.12
C THR A 55 -5.76 -11.84 -14.33
N LYS A 56 -4.55 -11.89 -14.93
CA LYS A 56 -3.78 -10.67 -15.29
C LYS A 56 -4.64 -9.71 -16.11
N PRO A 57 -4.67 -8.39 -15.81
CA PRO A 57 -5.50 -7.44 -16.53
C PRO A 57 -5.27 -7.47 -18.04
N ASN A 58 -6.33 -7.35 -18.84
CA ASN A 58 -6.19 -7.17 -20.30
C ASN A 58 -5.94 -5.70 -20.63
N LEU A 59 -4.71 -5.24 -20.47
CA LEU A 59 -4.31 -3.85 -20.69
C LEU A 59 -3.39 -3.73 -21.89
N VAL A 60 -3.83 -3.00 -22.90
CA VAL A 60 -3.00 -2.50 -24.00
C VAL A 60 -2.87 -1.00 -23.80
N LEU A 61 -1.70 -0.56 -23.36
CA LEU A 61 -1.43 0.81 -22.93
C LEU A 61 -0.22 1.38 -23.68
N THR A 62 0.22 2.58 -23.30
CA THR A 62 1.42 3.22 -23.84
C THR A 62 2.55 3.19 -22.81
N ASP A 63 3.73 2.73 -23.20
CA ASP A 63 4.92 2.73 -22.35
C ASP A 63 5.59 4.11 -22.26
N THR A 64 6.63 4.23 -21.44
CA THR A 64 7.40 5.48 -21.24
C THR A 64 8.19 5.93 -22.48
N HIS A 65 8.31 5.09 -23.51
CA HIS A 65 8.92 5.41 -24.80
C HIS A 65 7.88 5.80 -25.86
N GLY A 66 6.59 5.86 -25.49
CA GLY A 66 5.50 6.20 -26.40
C GLY A 66 5.09 5.03 -27.31
N LYS A 67 5.43 3.79 -26.96
CA LYS A 67 5.07 2.59 -27.72
C LYS A 67 3.87 1.89 -27.11
N GLU A 68 3.11 1.22 -27.96
CA GLU A 68 2.06 0.30 -27.49
C GLU A 68 2.69 -0.84 -26.69
N TYR A 69 2.04 -1.19 -25.57
CA TYR A 69 2.46 -2.23 -24.66
C TYR A 69 1.25 -3.08 -24.28
N ASP A 70 1.21 -4.31 -24.79
CA ASP A 70 0.28 -5.34 -24.33
C ASP A 70 0.83 -6.00 -23.06
N LEU A 71 0.19 -5.72 -21.92
CA LEU A 71 0.59 -6.22 -20.62
C LEU A 71 0.67 -7.75 -20.58
N ARG A 72 -0.30 -8.45 -21.18
CA ARG A 72 -0.37 -9.91 -21.10
C ARG A 72 0.68 -10.52 -22.00
N GLU A 73 0.83 -10.02 -23.22
CA GLU A 73 1.79 -10.56 -24.18
C GLU A 73 3.23 -10.36 -23.70
N VAL A 74 3.59 -9.13 -23.30
CA VAL A 74 4.98 -8.79 -22.97
C VAL A 74 5.45 -9.46 -21.68
N THR A 75 4.54 -9.68 -20.73
CA THR A 75 4.84 -10.27 -19.41
C THR A 75 4.48 -11.75 -19.30
N LYS A 76 4.09 -12.40 -20.41
CA LYS A 76 3.70 -13.81 -20.44
C LYS A 76 4.82 -14.71 -19.90
N GLY A 77 4.50 -15.55 -18.92
CA GLY A 77 5.45 -16.50 -18.33
C GLY A 77 6.60 -15.84 -17.54
N LYS A 78 6.46 -14.55 -17.18
CA LYS A 78 7.45 -13.81 -16.40
C LYS A 78 6.89 -13.46 -15.02
N PRO A 79 7.70 -13.54 -13.95
CA PRO A 79 7.28 -13.06 -12.64
C PRO A 79 7.06 -11.55 -12.73
N THR A 80 5.85 -11.10 -12.43
CA THR A 80 5.42 -9.72 -12.69
C THR A 80 4.78 -9.12 -11.45
N LEU A 81 5.28 -7.99 -10.98
CA LEU A 81 4.61 -7.15 -9.99
C LEU A 81 3.86 -6.03 -10.72
N ILE A 82 2.58 -5.87 -10.42
CA ILE A 82 1.77 -4.76 -10.96
C ILE A 82 1.33 -3.86 -9.82
N TYR A 83 1.56 -2.57 -9.99
CA TYR A 83 1.15 -1.52 -9.08
C TYR A 83 0.41 -0.41 -9.83
N PHE A 84 -0.72 0.03 -9.27
CA PHE A 84 -1.48 1.17 -9.79
C PHE A 84 -1.21 2.37 -8.87
N GLY A 85 -0.58 3.42 -9.39
CA GLY A 85 -0.18 4.59 -8.60
C GLY A 85 -0.14 5.87 -9.43
N TYR A 86 0.38 6.98 -8.90
CA TYR A 86 0.65 8.19 -9.70
C TYR A 86 1.88 8.92 -9.18
N THR A 87 2.60 9.63 -10.04
CA THR A 87 3.93 10.17 -9.68
C THR A 87 3.89 11.33 -8.69
N ASN A 88 2.75 12.02 -8.60
CA ASN A 88 2.50 13.11 -7.65
C ASN A 88 1.99 12.63 -6.28
N CYS A 89 1.92 11.33 -6.02
CA CYS A 89 1.53 10.83 -4.70
C CYS A 89 2.62 11.18 -3.67
N PRO A 90 2.29 11.88 -2.58
CA PRO A 90 3.29 12.43 -1.66
C PRO A 90 3.94 11.39 -0.73
N ASP A 91 3.42 10.16 -0.67
CA ASP A 91 3.80 9.19 0.36
C ASP A 91 3.98 7.77 -0.18
N VAL A 92 2.89 7.01 -0.35
CA VAL A 92 3.00 5.55 -0.53
C VAL A 92 3.58 5.12 -1.88
N CYS A 93 3.26 5.81 -2.99
CA CYS A 93 3.77 5.40 -4.31
C CYS A 93 5.31 5.42 -4.42
N PRO A 94 6.02 6.51 -4.06
CA PRO A 94 7.49 6.50 -4.10
C PRO A 94 8.07 5.48 -3.11
N LEU A 95 7.46 5.32 -1.94
CA LEU A 95 7.92 4.35 -0.94
C LEU A 95 7.82 2.91 -1.45
N THR A 96 6.68 2.50 -2.01
CA THR A 96 6.49 1.15 -2.57
C THR A 96 7.50 0.87 -3.69
N MET A 97 7.70 1.81 -4.62
CA MET A 97 8.65 1.61 -5.72
C MET A 97 10.11 1.56 -5.24
N SER A 98 10.47 2.39 -4.26
CA SER A 98 11.77 2.32 -3.60
C SER A 98 11.99 0.98 -2.89
N ASN A 99 10.99 0.49 -2.14
CA ASN A 99 11.07 -0.79 -1.43
C ASN A 99 11.28 -1.96 -2.41
N ILE A 100 10.53 -2.00 -3.51
CA ILE A 100 10.71 -3.03 -4.56
C ILE A 100 12.08 -2.89 -5.23
N SER A 101 12.55 -1.67 -5.51
CA SER A 101 13.88 -1.47 -6.13
C SER A 101 15.00 -1.97 -5.22
N LEU A 102 14.95 -1.65 -3.93
CA LEU A 102 15.92 -2.12 -2.94
C LEU A 102 15.92 -3.65 -2.88
N ALA A 103 14.75 -4.27 -2.73
CA ALA A 103 14.62 -5.72 -2.69
C ALA A 103 15.08 -6.40 -3.99
N LYS A 104 14.79 -5.79 -5.15
CA LYS A 104 15.25 -6.30 -6.45
C LYS A 104 16.77 -6.29 -6.54
N ARG A 105 17.46 -5.27 -6.01
CA ARG A 105 18.94 -5.18 -6.07
C ARG A 105 19.64 -6.28 -5.27
N GLU A 106 18.99 -6.83 -4.25
CA GLU A 106 19.50 -7.96 -3.47
C GLU A 106 19.42 -9.32 -4.20
N LEU A 107 18.66 -9.40 -5.29
CA LEU A 107 18.58 -10.61 -6.10
C LEU A 107 19.85 -10.83 -6.92
N PRO A 108 20.20 -12.09 -7.26
CA PRO A 108 21.18 -12.37 -8.29
C PRO A 108 20.80 -11.69 -9.62
N LYS A 109 21.79 -11.20 -10.37
CA LYS A 109 21.55 -10.45 -11.63
C LYS A 109 20.61 -11.17 -12.60
N ALA A 110 20.78 -12.49 -12.76
CA ALA A 110 19.93 -13.30 -13.62
C ALA A 110 18.46 -13.33 -13.19
N ASP A 111 18.17 -13.14 -11.91
CA ASP A 111 16.82 -13.10 -11.36
C ASP A 111 16.24 -11.68 -11.42
N GLN A 112 17.07 -10.64 -11.25
CA GLN A 112 16.70 -9.25 -11.53
C GLN A 112 16.18 -9.05 -12.96
N ASP A 113 16.83 -9.70 -13.93
CA ASP A 113 16.51 -9.58 -15.36
C ASP A 113 15.20 -10.33 -15.73
N LYS A 114 14.76 -11.29 -14.90
CA LYS A 114 13.47 -11.98 -15.08
C LYS A 114 12.30 -11.16 -14.53
N LEU A 115 12.49 -10.52 -13.38
CA LEU A 115 11.45 -9.79 -12.66
C LEU A 115 10.95 -8.58 -13.45
N GLN A 116 9.68 -8.61 -13.82
CA GLN A 116 8.97 -7.46 -14.38
C GLN A 116 8.33 -6.67 -13.24
N VAL A 117 8.57 -5.36 -13.19
CA VAL A 117 7.88 -4.45 -12.29
C VAL A 117 7.17 -3.44 -13.17
N VAL A 118 5.84 -3.45 -13.11
CA VAL A 118 4.97 -2.65 -13.98
C VAL A 118 4.20 -1.67 -13.11
N PHE A 119 4.47 -0.38 -13.32
CA PHE A 119 3.73 0.73 -12.75
C PHE A 119 2.71 1.20 -13.77
N VAL A 120 1.42 1.15 -13.42
CA VAL A 120 0.33 1.69 -14.24
C VAL A 120 -0.14 2.98 -13.60
N THR A 121 -0.03 4.12 -14.30
CA THR A 121 -0.47 5.39 -13.73
C THR A 121 -2.00 5.44 -13.59
N THR A 122 -2.46 6.03 -12.50
CA THR A 122 -3.86 6.36 -12.22
C THR A 122 -4.17 7.83 -12.53
N ASP A 123 -3.18 8.58 -13.04
CA ASP A 123 -3.25 10.00 -13.36
C ASP A 123 -2.60 10.32 -14.72
N PRO A 124 -3.17 9.78 -15.81
CA PRO A 124 -2.58 9.90 -17.14
C PRO A 124 -2.52 11.33 -17.68
N GLU A 125 -3.28 12.27 -17.12
CA GLU A 125 -3.22 13.68 -17.53
C GLU A 125 -1.92 14.36 -17.11
N ARG A 126 -1.34 13.97 -15.96
CA ARG A 126 -0.05 14.50 -15.46
C ARG A 126 1.12 13.56 -15.73
N ASP A 127 0.87 12.25 -15.72
CA ASP A 127 1.87 11.20 -15.94
C ASP A 127 1.98 10.86 -17.44
N THR A 128 2.48 11.83 -18.21
CA THR A 128 2.90 11.61 -19.61
C THR A 128 3.98 10.52 -19.69
N PRO A 129 4.15 9.82 -20.84
CA PRO A 129 5.22 8.84 -21.00
C PRO A 129 6.61 9.32 -20.55
N ALA A 130 6.96 10.56 -20.91
CA ALA A 130 8.24 11.17 -20.57
C ALA A 130 8.39 11.50 -19.08
N SER A 131 7.37 12.10 -18.45
CA SER A 131 7.42 12.42 -17.01
C SER A 131 7.42 11.16 -16.16
N LEU A 132 6.59 10.17 -16.51
CA LEU A 132 6.53 8.87 -15.87
C LEU A 132 7.87 8.12 -15.98
N GLY A 133 8.47 8.09 -17.18
CA GLY A 133 9.76 7.46 -17.40
C GLY A 133 10.88 8.10 -16.59
N LYS A 134 10.89 9.43 -16.50
CA LYS A 134 11.88 10.17 -15.69
C LYS A 134 11.72 9.84 -14.20
N TRP A 135 10.49 9.78 -13.70
CA TRP A 135 10.21 9.46 -12.30
C TRP A 135 10.64 8.02 -11.96
N LEU A 136 10.28 7.05 -12.80
CA LEU A 136 10.65 5.64 -12.60
C LEU A 136 12.15 5.40 -12.69
N SER A 137 12.85 6.09 -13.59
CA SER A 137 14.31 5.96 -13.73
C SER A 137 15.08 6.34 -12.47
N ALA A 138 14.50 7.21 -11.62
CA ALA A 138 15.09 7.54 -10.33
C ALA A 138 14.94 6.40 -9.29
N GLN A 139 13.96 5.52 -9.46
CA GLN A 139 13.75 4.33 -8.64
C GLN A 139 14.60 3.18 -9.19
N ASP A 140 14.29 2.74 -10.41
CA ASP A 140 14.99 1.69 -11.14
C ASP A 140 14.72 1.86 -12.65
N PRO A 141 15.76 2.02 -13.49
CA PRO A 141 15.58 2.22 -14.93
C PRO A 141 15.00 1.01 -15.67
N THR A 142 14.90 -0.15 -15.03
CA THR A 142 14.30 -1.36 -15.59
C THR A 142 12.79 -1.47 -15.32
N PHE A 143 12.22 -0.58 -14.52
CA PHE A 143 10.77 -0.58 -14.26
C PHE A 143 10.02 -0.09 -15.48
N THR A 144 8.92 -0.77 -15.79
CA THR A 144 8.03 -0.42 -16.89
C THR A 144 6.94 0.52 -16.39
N GLY A 145 6.83 1.70 -16.97
CA GLY A 145 5.72 2.62 -16.72
C GLY A 145 4.70 2.56 -17.86
N LEU A 146 3.42 2.46 -17.52
CA LEU A 146 2.31 2.44 -18.47
C LEU A 146 1.34 3.58 -18.19
N THR A 147 0.90 4.25 -19.25
CA THR A 147 -0.12 5.32 -19.25
C THR A 147 -1.09 5.15 -20.41
N GLY A 148 -2.22 5.87 -20.40
CA GLY A 148 -3.26 5.75 -21.40
C GLY A 148 -4.60 6.32 -20.94
N ASP A 149 -5.68 5.82 -21.52
CA ASP A 149 -7.04 6.26 -21.19
C ASP A 149 -7.45 5.80 -19.77
N PHE A 150 -7.87 6.74 -18.91
CA PHE A 150 -8.21 6.44 -17.52
C PHE A 150 -9.33 5.38 -17.36
N PRO A 151 -10.47 5.44 -18.09
CA PRO A 151 -11.47 4.37 -18.08
C PRO A 151 -10.89 2.98 -18.37
N THR A 152 -9.96 2.86 -19.31
CA THR A 152 -9.29 1.59 -19.64
C THR A 152 -8.45 1.10 -18.46
N ILE A 153 -7.66 1.98 -17.84
CA ILE A 153 -6.85 1.69 -16.67
C ILE A 153 -7.73 1.27 -15.49
N GLN A 154 -8.81 2.00 -15.23
CA GLN A 154 -9.77 1.71 -14.16
C GLN A 154 -10.44 0.35 -14.35
N ALA A 155 -10.84 0.02 -15.58
CA ALA A 155 -11.40 -1.29 -15.88
C ALA A 155 -10.38 -2.41 -15.60
N GLY A 156 -9.11 -2.22 -15.96
CA GLY A 156 -8.04 -3.18 -15.68
C GLY A 156 -7.76 -3.34 -14.18
N ALA A 157 -7.70 -2.24 -13.42
CA ALA A 157 -7.52 -2.27 -11.97
C ALA A 157 -8.66 -3.07 -11.28
N ARG A 158 -9.90 -2.83 -11.70
CA ARG A 158 -11.08 -3.54 -11.16
C ARG A 158 -11.06 -5.05 -11.41
N GLN A 159 -10.43 -5.53 -12.48
CA GLN A 159 -10.29 -6.98 -12.76
C GLN A 159 -9.50 -7.71 -11.68
N ILE A 160 -8.65 -6.99 -10.93
CA ILE A 160 -7.82 -7.54 -9.87
C ILE A 160 -8.15 -6.96 -8.49
N GLY A 161 -9.39 -6.48 -8.32
CA GLY A 161 -9.91 -6.00 -7.05
C GLY A 161 -9.40 -4.63 -6.61
N ILE A 162 -8.70 -3.89 -7.48
CA ILE A 162 -8.16 -2.57 -7.16
C ILE A 162 -9.16 -1.49 -7.59
N GLY A 163 -9.69 -0.75 -6.61
CA GLY A 163 -10.51 0.44 -6.84
C GLY A 163 -9.63 1.66 -7.08
N ILE A 164 -9.83 2.34 -8.21
CA ILE A 164 -9.20 3.64 -8.49
C ILE A 164 -10.27 4.64 -8.92
N ASP A 165 -10.12 5.90 -8.51
CA ASP A 165 -10.95 7.01 -8.96
C ASP A 165 -10.13 8.02 -9.75
N ALA A 166 -10.80 8.78 -10.62
CA ALA A 166 -10.14 9.84 -11.35
C ALA A 166 -9.62 10.90 -10.34
N PRO A 167 -8.43 11.48 -10.59
CA PRO A 167 -7.90 12.54 -9.73
C PRO A 167 -8.92 13.69 -9.60
N LYS A 168 -9.16 14.13 -8.36
CA LYS A 168 -10.06 15.24 -8.04
C LYS A 168 -9.23 16.43 -7.58
N LYS A 169 -9.57 17.60 -8.11
CA LYS A 169 -9.03 18.87 -7.63
C LYS A 169 -9.83 19.35 -6.42
N GLU A 170 -9.17 19.42 -5.29
CA GLU A 170 -9.69 19.97 -4.05
C GLU A 170 -9.76 21.52 -4.11
N LYS A 171 -10.47 22.10 -3.14
CA LYS A 171 -10.70 23.56 -3.08
C LYS A 171 -9.42 24.38 -2.90
N ASP A 172 -8.40 23.79 -2.29
CA ASP A 172 -7.07 24.38 -2.10
C ASP A 172 -6.17 24.26 -3.34
N GLY A 173 -6.66 23.58 -4.39
CA GLY A 173 -5.93 23.34 -5.63
C GLY A 173 -5.12 22.05 -5.66
N THR A 174 -5.06 21.31 -4.54
CA THR A 174 -4.42 19.99 -4.45
C THR A 174 -5.19 19.00 -5.31
N VAL A 175 -4.49 18.10 -6.01
CA VAL A 175 -5.13 17.03 -6.77
C VAL A 175 -4.87 15.70 -6.06
N VAL A 176 -5.95 15.09 -5.57
CA VAL A 176 -5.92 13.82 -4.85
C VAL A 176 -6.57 12.76 -5.73
N SER A 177 -5.91 11.61 -5.85
CA SER A 177 -6.47 10.43 -6.51
C SER A 177 -6.57 9.31 -5.49
N MET A 178 -7.69 8.57 -5.50
CA MET A 178 -7.77 7.32 -4.76
C MET A 178 -7.08 6.24 -5.59
N HIS A 179 -6.01 5.66 -5.06
CA HIS A 179 -5.36 4.48 -5.63
C HIS A 179 -5.47 3.31 -4.63
N GLY A 180 -5.59 2.08 -5.13
CA GLY A 180 -5.31 0.93 -4.28
C GLY A 180 -3.81 0.84 -4.08
N ALA A 181 -3.35 0.98 -2.84
CA ALA A 181 -1.93 0.97 -2.48
C ALA A 181 -1.33 -0.46 -2.46
N GLN A 182 -1.90 -1.36 -3.25
CA GLN A 182 -1.62 -2.79 -3.25
C GLN A 182 -0.74 -3.15 -4.45
N VAL A 183 0.20 -4.08 -4.24
CA VAL A 183 0.97 -4.69 -5.32
C VAL A 183 0.49 -6.12 -5.51
N ILE A 184 0.18 -6.51 -6.75
CA ILE A 184 -0.19 -7.88 -7.07
C ILE A 184 0.96 -8.56 -7.78
N ALA A 185 1.39 -9.71 -7.27
CA ALA A 185 2.40 -10.55 -7.91
C ALA A 185 1.75 -11.64 -8.77
N PHE A 186 2.17 -11.70 -10.03
CA PHE A 186 1.72 -12.67 -11.03
C PHE A 186 2.77 -13.77 -11.23
N SER A 187 2.29 -15.00 -11.21
CA SER A 187 3.14 -16.18 -11.31
C SER A 187 3.68 -16.37 -12.73
N PRO A 188 4.98 -16.67 -12.92
CA PRO A 188 5.51 -17.07 -14.23
C PRO A 188 4.99 -18.44 -14.70
N LYS A 189 4.37 -19.24 -13.82
CA LYS A 189 3.85 -20.58 -14.17
C LYS A 189 2.43 -20.52 -14.74
N THR A 190 1.61 -19.59 -14.27
CA THR A 190 0.17 -19.53 -14.59
C THR A 190 -0.27 -18.20 -15.19
N ASP A 191 0.57 -17.17 -15.15
CA ASP A 191 0.20 -15.78 -15.45
C ASP A 191 -0.91 -15.20 -14.56
N GLU A 192 -1.24 -15.87 -13.44
CA GLU A 192 -2.28 -15.43 -12.50
C GLU A 192 -1.68 -14.69 -11.31
N GLY A 193 -2.42 -13.68 -10.81
CA GLY A 193 -2.09 -12.87 -9.65
C GLY A 193 -2.41 -13.64 -8.38
N TYR A 194 -1.39 -14.13 -7.69
CA TYR A 194 -1.54 -15.12 -6.61
C TYR A 194 -1.06 -14.63 -5.24
N VAL A 195 -0.40 -13.46 -5.21
CA VAL A 195 0.01 -12.80 -3.97
C VAL A 195 -0.35 -11.32 -4.04
N LEU A 196 -0.91 -10.81 -2.95
CA LEU A 196 -1.21 -9.40 -2.73
C LEU A 196 -0.33 -8.87 -1.60
N TYR A 197 0.29 -7.71 -1.83
CA TYR A 197 1.04 -6.96 -0.84
C TYR A 197 0.27 -5.69 -0.46
N GLY A 198 0.27 -5.38 0.84
CA GLY A 198 -0.31 -4.15 1.39
C GLY A 198 0.61 -2.94 1.24
N GLU A 199 0.09 -1.77 1.60
CA GLU A 199 0.82 -0.49 1.53
C GLU A 199 1.98 -0.39 2.53
N ASP A 200 1.89 -1.18 3.60
CA ASP A 200 2.86 -1.29 4.70
C ASP A 200 4.01 -2.27 4.41
N THR A 201 3.98 -2.96 3.26
CA THR A 201 5.04 -3.92 2.89
C THR A 201 6.39 -3.22 2.75
N THR A 202 7.35 -3.68 3.54
CA THR A 202 8.71 -3.16 3.64
C THR A 202 9.64 -3.75 2.58
N ALA A 203 10.78 -3.09 2.36
CA ALA A 203 11.85 -3.63 1.50
C ALA A 203 12.37 -5.00 2.00
N GLU A 204 12.41 -5.22 3.32
CA GLU A 204 12.89 -6.47 3.92
C GLU A 204 11.95 -7.64 3.58
N GLU A 205 10.64 -7.40 3.63
CA GLU A 205 9.62 -8.39 3.28
C GLU A 205 9.66 -8.71 1.78
N TYR A 206 9.76 -7.71 0.90
CA TYR A 206 10.00 -7.96 -0.51
C TYR A 206 11.30 -8.75 -0.75
N THR A 207 12.38 -8.42 -0.04
CA THR A 207 13.68 -9.11 -0.18
C THR A 207 13.56 -10.59 0.17
N LYS A 208 12.82 -10.92 1.22
CA LYS A 208 12.54 -12.29 1.64
C LYS A 208 11.71 -13.06 0.61
N ASP A 209 10.73 -12.41 -0.01
CA ASP A 209 9.71 -13.06 -0.83
C ASP A 209 10.08 -13.17 -2.32
N LEU A 210 10.74 -12.15 -2.88
CA LEU A 210 11.08 -12.09 -4.31
C LEU A 210 11.75 -13.36 -4.86
N PRO A 211 12.71 -14.02 -4.15
CA PRO A 211 13.31 -15.27 -4.64
C PRO A 211 12.29 -16.40 -4.89
N LYS A 212 11.20 -16.43 -4.13
CA LYS A 212 10.08 -17.38 -4.29
C LYS A 212 9.14 -16.93 -5.40
N LEU A 213 8.83 -15.63 -5.44
CA LEU A 213 7.96 -15.05 -6.49
C LEU A 213 8.53 -15.26 -7.90
N ILE A 214 9.85 -15.14 -8.05
CA ILE A 214 10.56 -15.38 -9.32
C ILE A 214 10.35 -16.81 -9.84
N LYS A 215 10.11 -17.76 -8.93
CA LYS A 215 9.85 -19.16 -9.25
C LYS A 215 8.36 -19.48 -9.33
N GLY A 216 7.47 -18.52 -9.07
CA GLY A 216 6.03 -18.78 -8.92
C GLY A 216 5.73 -19.70 -7.75
N GLU A 217 6.43 -19.51 -6.64
CA GLU A 217 6.19 -20.17 -5.36
C GLU A 217 5.52 -19.18 -4.40
N ALA A 218 4.71 -19.69 -3.47
CA ALA A 218 4.12 -18.86 -2.42
C ALA A 218 5.19 -18.43 -1.40
N PRO A 219 5.19 -17.15 -0.97
CA PRO A 219 6.14 -16.62 0.00
C PRO A 219 6.01 -17.22 1.41
#